data_AF-A0AAV4QYT4-F1
#
_entry.id   AF-A0AAV4QYT4-F1
#
_cell.length_a   1.000
_cell.length_b   1.000
_cell.length_c   1.000
_cell.angle_alpha   90.00
_cell.angle_beta   90.00
_cell.angle_gamma   90.00
#
_symmetry.space_group_name_H-M   'P 1'
#
loop_
_entity.id
_entity.type
_entity.pdbx_description
1 polymer ?
#
loop_
_entity_poly.entity_id
_entity_poly.type
_entity_poly.pdbx_seq_one_letter_code
_entity_poly.pdbx_strand_id
1 'polypeptide(L)'
;MDSRLIVYLSLFHCFLLSINAHNGLSTDCDANTKTCNYLDIAAEMIKSAKESCHLCKNVENKPIDCEELLRNGHNTSKIYTIWPKSRILNGKPIEVFLRYGH
;
A
#
# COMPACT_ATOMS: atom_id res chain seq x y z
N MET A 1 57.89 -38.59 -27.84
CA MET A 1 56.89 -38.03 -26.91
C MET A 1 56.34 -39.18 -26.09
N ASP A 2 56.63 -39.22 -24.80
CA ASP A 2 56.24 -40.33 -23.92
C ASP A 2 54.73 -40.36 -23.72
N SER A 3 54.12 -41.52 -23.97
CA SER A 3 52.67 -41.76 -23.78
C SER A 3 52.20 -41.44 -22.36
N ARG A 4 53.09 -41.54 -21.37
CA ARG A 4 52.83 -41.12 -19.98
C ARG A 4 52.63 -39.62 -19.84
N LEU A 5 53.40 -38.81 -20.55
CA LEU A 5 53.30 -37.34 -20.52
C LEU A 5 51.94 -36.87 -21.08
N ILE A 6 51.45 -37.54 -22.13
CA ILE A 6 50.14 -37.25 -22.74
C ILE A 6 49.01 -37.56 -21.77
N VAL A 7 49.10 -38.69 -21.05
CA VAL A 7 48.11 -39.06 -20.03
C VAL A 7 48.08 -38.03 -18.90
N TYR A 8 49.24 -37.59 -18.39
CA TYR A 8 49.28 -36.56 -17.34
C TYR A 8 48.69 -35.22 -17.80
N LEU A 9 48.98 -34.78 -19.03
CA LEU A 9 48.42 -33.54 -19.59
C LEU A 9 46.90 -33.61 -19.76
N SER A 10 46.37 -34.78 -20.14
CA SER A 10 44.92 -35.00 -20.28
C SER A 10 44.21 -34.97 -18.93
N LEU A 11 44.79 -35.60 -17.90
CA LEU A 11 44.25 -35.60 -16.55
C LEU A 11 44.26 -34.19 -15.94
N PHE A 12 45.35 -33.44 -16.16
CA PHE A 12 45.47 -32.06 -15.71
C PHE A 12 44.44 -31.13 -16.38
N HIS A 13 44.21 -31.29 -17.68
CA HIS A 13 43.15 -30.54 -18.37
C HIS A 13 41.75 -30.88 -17.83
N CYS A 14 41.45 -32.16 -17.58
CA CYS A 14 40.17 -32.56 -16.97
C CYS A 14 40.00 -31.97 -15.57
N PHE A 15 41.07 -31.92 -14.77
CA PHE A 15 41.04 -31.33 -13.44
C PHE A 15 40.78 -29.81 -13.50
N LEU A 16 41.43 -29.09 -14.42
CA LEU A 16 41.19 -27.65 -14.63
C LEU A 16 39.76 -27.36 -15.13
N LEU A 17 39.20 -28.19 -16.00
CA LEU A 17 37.80 -28.08 -16.45
C LEU A 17 36.81 -28.28 -15.29
N SER A 18 37.13 -29.19 -14.36
CA SER A 18 36.29 -29.50 -13.20
C SER A 18 36.29 -28.35 -12.17
N ILE A 19 37.42 -27.66 -11.99
CA ILE A 19 37.52 -26.49 -11.10
C ILE A 19 36.72 -25.31 -11.66
N ASN A 20 36.78 -25.07 -12.97
CA ASN A 20 36.02 -23.98 -13.61
C ASN A 20 34.50 -24.25 -13.62
N ALA A 21 34.07 -25.52 -13.65
CA ALA A 21 32.67 -25.89 -13.59
C ALA A 21 32.04 -25.65 -12.20
N HIS A 22 32.83 -25.69 -11.11
CA HIS A 22 32.33 -25.44 -9.75
C HIS A 22 32.16 -23.93 -9.45
N ASN A 23 32.82 -23.05 -10.20
CA ASN A 23 32.76 -21.61 -10.00
C ASN A 23 31.66 -20.91 -10.83
N GLY A 24 30.89 -21.66 -11.62
CA GLY A 24 29.88 -21.13 -12.54
C GLY A 24 28.43 -21.13 -12.03
N LEU A 25 28.18 -21.54 -10.78
CA LEU A 25 26.81 -21.55 -10.24
C LEU A 25 26.79 -20.96 -8.82
N SER A 26 27.13 -19.67 -8.72
CA SER A 26 26.58 -18.87 -7.63
C SER A 26 25.09 -18.69 -7.93
N THR A 27 24.26 -19.49 -7.26
CA THR A 27 22.80 -19.39 -7.31
C THR A 27 22.37 -18.07 -6.68
N ASP A 28 22.31 -17.02 -7.50
CA ASP A 28 21.69 -15.72 -7.19
C ASP A 28 20.18 -15.85 -6.85
N CYS A 29 19.65 -17.07 -6.94
CA CYS A 29 18.28 -17.43 -6.59
C CYS A 29 17.96 -17.22 -5.10
N ASP A 30 18.94 -17.24 -4.18
CA ASP A 30 18.69 -17.04 -2.74
C ASP A 30 18.42 -15.56 -2.36
N ALA A 31 18.88 -14.61 -3.18
CA ALA A 31 18.56 -13.20 -2.98
C ALA A 31 17.12 -12.88 -3.41
N ASN A 32 16.62 -13.58 -4.44
CA ASN A 32 15.28 -13.37 -4.99
C ASN A 32 14.17 -13.94 -4.08
N THR A 33 14.42 -15.03 -3.36
CA THR A 33 13.42 -15.63 -2.44
C THR A 33 13.00 -14.65 -1.33
N LYS A 34 13.95 -13.90 -0.76
CA LYS A 34 13.68 -12.87 0.25
C LYS A 34 12.82 -11.75 -0.33
N THR A 35 13.17 -11.26 -1.52
CA THR A 35 12.43 -10.21 -2.22
C THR A 35 10.99 -10.64 -2.53
N CYS A 36 10.79 -11.87 -3.01
CA CYS A 36 9.45 -12.43 -3.24
C CYS A 36 8.63 -12.49 -1.94
N ASN A 37 9.23 -12.96 -0.83
CA ASN A 37 8.54 -13.01 0.45
C ASN A 37 8.11 -11.62 0.95
N TYR A 38 8.97 -10.60 0.80
CA TYR A 38 8.60 -9.23 1.17
C TYR A 38 7.43 -8.69 0.32
N LEU A 39 7.40 -9.03 -0.97
CA LEU A 39 6.31 -8.62 -1.87
C LEU A 39 5.00 -9.31 -1.51
N ASP A 40 5.02 -10.59 -1.15
CA ASP A 40 3.83 -11.33 -0.72
C ASP A 40 3.24 -10.75 0.56
N ILE A 41 4.09 -10.45 1.56
CA ILE A 41 3.67 -9.80 2.81
C ILE A 41 3.06 -8.41 2.51
N ALA A 42 3.69 -7.63 1.62
CA ALA A 42 3.15 -6.33 1.21
C ALA A 42 1.78 -6.45 0.54
N ALA A 43 1.61 -7.44 -0.34
CA ALA A 43 0.33 -7.70 -1.00
C ALA A 43 -0.77 -8.11 -0.01
N GLU A 44 -0.44 -8.95 0.98
CA GLU A 44 -1.36 -9.36 2.04
C GLU A 44 -1.79 -8.18 2.93
N MET A 45 -0.84 -7.33 3.31
CA MET A 45 -1.14 -6.10 4.07
C MET A 45 -2.05 -5.16 3.28
N ILE A 46 -1.78 -4.97 1.99
CA ILE A 46 -2.61 -4.12 1.12
C ILE A 46 -4.02 -4.71 0.98
N LYS A 47 -4.14 -6.04 0.84
CA LYS A 47 -5.43 -6.73 0.75
C LYS A 47 -6.24 -6.52 2.04
N SER A 48 -5.62 -6.76 3.20
CA SER A 48 -6.24 -6.57 4.51
C SER A 48 -6.64 -5.10 4.75
N ALA A 49 -5.79 -4.17 4.31
CA ALA A 49 -6.08 -2.73 4.37
C ALA A 49 -7.27 -2.36 3.48
N LYS A 50 -7.43 -2.96 2.30
CA LYS A 50 -8.60 -2.73 1.43
C LYS A 50 -9.89 -3.29 2.01
N GLU A 51 -9.83 -4.44 2.68
CA GLU A 51 -10.98 -5.06 3.35
C GLU A 51 -11.45 -4.24 4.56
N SER A 52 -10.51 -3.64 5.30
CA SER A 52 -10.77 -2.70 6.40
C SER A 52 -10.95 -1.24 5.94
N CYS A 53 -10.69 -0.95 4.67
CA CYS A 53 -10.94 0.34 4.07
C CYS A 53 -12.45 0.48 3.88
N HIS A 54 -13.08 1.08 4.88
CA HIS A 54 -14.32 1.79 4.66
C HIS A 54 -13.99 2.94 3.71
N LEU A 55 -14.10 2.69 2.39
CA LEU A 55 -14.41 3.77 1.45
C LEU A 55 -15.48 4.59 2.15
N CYS A 56 -15.21 5.87 2.42
CA CYS A 56 -16.17 6.79 2.99
C CYS A 56 -17.40 6.78 2.06
N LYS A 57 -18.30 5.82 2.27
CA LYS A 57 -19.56 5.65 1.57
C LYS A 57 -20.22 6.98 1.76
N ASN A 58 -20.24 7.80 0.70
CA ASN A 58 -20.77 9.17 0.66
C ASN A 58 -21.38 9.51 2.00
N VAL A 59 -20.51 9.91 2.94
CA VAL A 59 -21.01 10.40 4.21
C VAL A 59 -21.79 11.59 3.72
N GLU A 60 -23.12 11.50 3.71
CA GLU A 60 -23.96 12.65 3.45
C GLU A 60 -23.37 13.71 4.37
N ASN A 61 -22.63 14.66 3.78
CA ASN A 61 -21.78 15.58 4.54
C ASN A 61 -22.76 16.52 5.19
N LYS A 62 -23.25 16.08 6.35
CA LYS A 62 -24.21 16.78 7.16
C LYS A 62 -23.51 18.06 7.59
N PRO A 63 -24.09 19.23 7.26
CA PRO A 63 -23.45 20.50 7.54
C PRO A 63 -23.21 20.61 9.04
N ILE A 64 -21.97 20.91 9.42
CA ILE A 64 -21.60 21.06 10.84
C ILE A 64 -21.96 22.44 11.38
N ASP A 65 -22.07 23.42 10.48
CA ASP A 65 -22.35 24.83 10.78
C ASP A 65 -23.05 25.55 9.61
N CYS A 66 -23.33 26.84 9.83
CA CYS A 66 -23.95 27.72 8.84
C CYS A 66 -23.04 28.04 7.65
N GLU A 67 -21.72 28.04 7.82
CA GLU A 67 -20.78 28.29 6.72
C GLU A 67 -20.84 27.15 5.70
N GLU A 68 -20.88 25.91 6.17
CA GLU A 68 -21.02 24.74 5.34
C GLU A 68 -22.39 24.67 4.65
N LEU A 69 -23.46 25.13 5.32
CA LEU A 69 -24.77 25.31 4.68
C LEU A 69 -24.67 26.24 3.45
N LEU A 70 -24.03 27.40 3.60
CA LEU A 70 -23.84 28.37 2.52
C LEU A 70 -22.99 27.79 1.38
N ARG A 71 -21.89 27.10 1.70
CA ARG A 71 -21.04 26.42 0.71
C ARG A 71 -21.80 25.32 -0.05
N ASN A 72 -22.76 24.67 0.60
CA ASN A 72 -23.65 23.69 -0.02
C ASN A 72 -24.78 24.33 -0.87
N GLY A 73 -24.78 25.66 -1.04
CA GLY A 73 -25.73 26.39 -1.89
C GLY A 73 -27.02 26.81 -1.18
N HIS A 74 -27.08 26.72 0.15
CA HIS A 74 -28.26 27.13 0.92
C HIS A 74 -28.32 28.66 1.09
N ASN A 75 -28.87 29.34 0.09
CA ASN A 75 -28.89 30.80 -0.02
C ASN A 75 -30.23 31.43 0.41
N THR A 76 -30.87 30.88 1.44
CA THR A 76 -32.15 31.40 1.93
C THR A 76 -32.16 31.53 3.44
N SER A 77 -32.70 32.64 3.95
CA SER A 77 -32.83 32.86 5.38
C SER A 77 -33.96 32.01 5.95
N LYS A 78 -33.63 30.94 6.68
CA LYS A 78 -34.61 30.05 7.33
C LYS A 78 -33.93 29.19 8.40
N ILE A 79 -34.74 28.39 9.09
CA ILE A 79 -34.24 27.38 10.02
C ILE A 79 -33.71 26.18 9.23
N TYR A 80 -32.51 25.75 9.58
CA TYR A 80 -31.84 24.56 9.04
C TYR A 80 -31.43 23.63 10.17
N THR A 81 -31.35 22.33 9.85
CA THR A 81 -30.79 21.33 10.74
C THR A 81 -29.30 21.16 10.44
N ILE A 82 -28.46 21.19 11.48
CA ILE A 82 -27.02 20.94 11.40
C ILE A 82 -26.62 19.82 12.36
N TRP A 83 -25.45 19.21 12.12
CA TRP A 83 -24.90 18.12 12.92
C TRP A 83 -23.50 18.46 13.46
N PRO A 84 -23.41 19.31 14.50
CA PRO A 84 -22.13 19.70 15.06
C PRO A 84 -21.42 18.51 15.72
N LYS A 85 -20.10 18.42 15.53
CA LYS A 85 -19.25 17.45 16.24
C LYS A 85 -19.00 17.92 17.67
N SER A 86 -20.03 17.87 18.50
CA SER A 86 -19.97 18.26 19.92
C SER A 86 -20.10 17.05 20.84
N ARG A 87 -19.20 16.97 21.84
CA ARG A 87 -19.28 15.99 22.93
C ARG A 87 -20.57 16.17 23.76
N ILE A 88 -21.10 17.37 23.83
CA ILE A 88 -22.31 17.66 24.59
C ILE A 88 -23.54 17.13 23.86
N LEU A 89 -23.58 17.30 22.53
CA LEU A 89 -24.71 16.89 21.70
C LEU A 89 -24.71 15.38 21.41
N ASN A 90 -23.58 14.67 21.59
CA ASN A 90 -23.46 13.23 21.33
C ASN A 90 -23.99 12.83 19.94
N GLY A 91 -23.70 13.65 18.92
CA GLY A 91 -24.14 13.43 17.54
C GLY A 91 -25.61 13.76 17.26
N LYS A 92 -26.34 14.35 18.22
CA LYS A 92 -27.70 14.82 17.99
C LYS A 92 -27.71 16.09 17.11
N PRO A 93 -28.64 16.20 16.15
CA PRO A 93 -28.81 17.40 15.37
C PRO A 93 -29.37 18.55 16.21
N ILE A 94 -29.13 19.77 15.75
CA ILE A 94 -29.75 20.99 16.28
C ILE A 94 -30.32 21.83 15.14
N GLU A 95 -31.33 22.63 15.46
CA GLU A 95 -31.91 23.61 14.55
C GLU A 95 -31.26 24.98 14.76
N VAL A 96 -30.86 25.61 13.67
CA VAL A 96 -30.24 26.95 13.67
C VAL A 96 -30.90 27.83 12.62
N PHE A 97 -31.08 29.11 12.92
CA PHE A 97 -31.54 30.08 11.94
C PHE A 97 -30.35 30.58 11.11
N LEU A 98 -30.34 30.26 9.82
CA LEU A 98 -29.38 30.82 8.87
C LEU A 98 -29.89 32.18 8.40
N ARG A 99 -29.05 33.21 8.49
CA ARG A 99 -29.30 34.51 7.86
C ARG A 99 -28.49 34.59 6.57
N TYR A 100 -29.19 34.69 5.44
CA TYR A 100 -28.63 34.94 4.13
C TYR A 100 -28.93 36.39 3.69
N GLY A 101 -27.88 37.11 3.25
CA GLY A 101 -27.97 38.53 2.89
C GLY A 101 -27.85 39.46 4.10
N HIS A 102 -27.16 40.58 3.89
CA HIS A 102 -26.89 41.59 4.90
C HIS A 102 -28.07 42.59 4.97
#